data_AF-A0A2N5M4M9-F1
#
_entry.id   AF-A0A2N5M4M9-F1
#
_cell.length_a   1.000
_cell.length_b   1.000
_cell.length_c   1.000
_cell.angle_alpha   90.00
_cell.angle_beta   90.00
_cell.angle_gamma   90.00
#
_symmetry.space_group_name_H-M   'P 1'
#
loop_
_entity.id
_entity.type
_entity.pdbx_description
1 polymer ?
#
loop_
_entity_poly.entity_id
_entity_poly.type
_entity_poly.pdbx_seq_one_letter_code
_entity_poly.pdbx_strand_id
1 'polypeptide(L)' 'MAINIRNAVLQNVIGDSREDLEDTIVDAVQSGEELMLPGLGVLFEVIWQNASEANKKEMLQRLAGGLTR' A
#
# COMPACT_ATOMS: atom_id res chain seq x y z
N MET A 1 -8.72 13.83 -19.21
CA MET A 1 -8.12 12.50 -18.95
C MET A 1 -8.45 12.13 -17.51
N ALA A 2 -9.13 10.99 -17.29
CA ALA A 2 -9.26 10.44 -15.95
C ALA A 2 -7.96 9.69 -15.66
N ILE A 3 -7.16 10.18 -14.71
CA ILE A 3 -5.94 9.49 -14.30
C ILE A 3 -6.37 8.17 -13.64
N ASN A 4 -5.97 7.04 -14.23
CA ASN A 4 -6.17 5.74 -13.60
C ASN A 4 -5.02 5.50 -12.62
N ILE A 5 -5.19 6.03 -11.41
CA ILE A 5 -4.20 5.98 -10.32
C ILE A 5 -3.77 4.54 -10.04
N ARG A 6 -4.71 3.58 -10.09
CA ARG A 6 -4.42 2.15 -9.90
C ARG A 6 -3.41 1.65 -10.93
N ASN A 7 -3.63 1.94 -12.21
CA ASN A 7 -2.71 1.52 -13.26
C ASN A 7 -1.36 2.24 -13.15
N ALA A 8 -1.34 3.52 -12.81
CA ALA A 8 -0.10 4.27 -12.66
C ALA A 8 0.78 3.69 -11.53
N VAL A 9 0.19 3.41 -10.37
CA VAL A 9 0.90 2.84 -9.22
C VAL A 9 1.45 1.46 -9.56
N LEU A 10 0.62 0.58 -10.12
CA LEU A 10 1.07 -0.75 -10.51
C LEU A 10 2.20 -0.70 -11.53
N GLN A 11 2.11 0.16 -12.55
CA GLN A 11 3.19 0.30 -13.55
C GLN A 11 4.48 0.84 -12.95
N ASN A 12 4.40 1.74 -11.96
CA ASN A 12 5.57 2.33 -11.32
C ASN A 12 6.32 1.35 -10.42
N VAL A 13 5.65 0.34 -9.85
CA VAL A 13 6.26 -0.60 -8.90
C VAL A 13 6.47 -2.02 -9.46
N ILE A 14 6.05 -2.27 -10.71
CA ILE A 14 6.28 -3.57 -11.36
C ILE A 14 7.78 -3.74 -11.60
N GLY A 15 8.36 -4.80 -11.02
CA GLY A 15 9.77 -5.12 -11.18
C GLY A 15 10.69 -4.52 -10.12
N ASP A 16 10.13 -3.71 -9.21
CA ASP A 16 10.84 -3.16 -8.06
C ASP A 16 11.36 -4.27 -7.14
N SER A 17 12.51 -4.01 -6.54
CA SER A 17 13.03 -4.86 -5.48
C SER A 17 12.19 -4.71 -4.21
N ARG A 18 12.44 -5.57 -3.22
CA ARG A 18 11.78 -5.45 -1.92
C ARG A 18 12.15 -4.14 -1.22
N GLU A 19 13.39 -3.68 -1.39
CA GLU A 19 13.89 -2.44 -0.81
C GLU A 19 13.18 -1.23 -1.44
N ASP A 20 13.06 -1.19 -2.77
CA ASP A 20 12.37 -0.09 -3.48
C ASP A 20 10.88 0.02 -3.08
N LEU A 21 10.21 -1.12 -2.88
CA LEU A 21 8.83 -1.18 -2.40
C LEU A 21 8.70 -0.64 -0.97
N GLU A 22 9.66 -0.98 -0.09
CA GLU A 22 9.68 -0.48 1.29
C GLU A 22 9.91 1.04 1.30
N ASP A 23 10.89 1.53 0.56
CA ASP A 23 11.19 2.96 0.44
C ASP A 23 9.97 3.73 -0.08
N THR A 24 9.30 3.22 -1.12
CA THR A 24 8.06 3.82 -1.66
C THR A 24 6.95 3.92 -0.61
N ILE A 25 6.76 2.87 0.21
CA ILE A 25 5.76 2.87 1.27
C ILE A 25 6.14 3.88 2.36
N VAL A 26 7.40 3.88 2.79
CA VAL A 26 7.90 4.79 3.82
C VAL A 26 7.76 6.24 3.37
N ASP A 27 8.16 6.56 2.15
CA ASP A 27 8.06 7.91 1.59
C ASP A 27 6.62 8.40 1.52
N ALA A 28 5.69 7.56 1.04
CA ALA A 28 4.28 7.92 0.96
C ALA A 28 3.62 8.11 2.34
N VAL A 29 4.05 7.34 3.36
CA VAL A 29 3.55 7.49 4.74
C VAL A 29 4.16 8.72 5.42
N GLN A 30 5.45 9.00 5.21
CA GLN A 30 6.15 10.13 5.83
C GLN A 30 5.81 11.46 5.20
N SER A 31 5.68 11.52 3.87
CA SER A 31 5.35 12.75 3.16
C SER A 31 3.94 13.24 3.52
N GLY A 32 3.02 12.30 3.80
CA GLY A 32 1.62 12.61 4.10
C GLY A 32 0.88 13.27 2.93
N GLU A 33 1.45 13.21 1.72
CA GLU A 33 0.85 13.83 0.54
C GLU A 33 -0.46 13.14 0.18
N GLU A 34 -1.57 13.89 0.18
CA GLU A 34 -2.91 13.37 -0.12
C GLU A 34 -3.00 12.70 -1.50
N LEU A 35 -2.11 13.05 -2.43
CA LEU A 35 -2.02 12.45 -3.76
C LEU A 35 -1.37 11.06 -3.75
N MET A 36 -0.54 10.75 -2.75
CA MET A 36 0.16 9.46 -2.62
C MET A 36 -0.68 8.42 -1.85
N LEU A 37 -1.56 8.87 -0.95
CA LEU A 37 -2.42 7.98 -0.15
C LEU A 37 -3.31 7.03 -0.99
N PRO A 38 -3.92 7.46 -2.11
CA PRO A 38 -4.63 6.55 -3.00
C PRO A 38 -3.73 5.44 -3.56
N GLY A 39 -2.44 5.71 -3.77
CA GLY A 39 -1.47 4.71 -4.23
C GLY A 39 -1.12 3.68 -3.17
N LEU A 40 -0.96 4.09 -1.91
CA LEU A 40 -0.83 3.18 -0.78
C LEU A 40 -2.04 2.22 -0.66
N GLY A 41 -3.24 2.73 -0.93
CA GLY A 41 -4.45 1.90 -0.99
C GLY A 41 -4.38 0.78 -2.04
N VAL A 42 -3.79 1.07 -3.20
CA VAL A 42 -3.56 0.08 -4.27
C VAL A 42 -2.52 -0.95 -3.85
N LEU A 43 -1.42 -0.54 -3.23
CA LEU A 43 -0.41 -1.47 -2.71
C LEU A 43 -0.99 -2.38 -1.62
N PHE A 44 -1.81 -1.82 -0.73
CA PHE A 44 -2.52 -2.60 0.28
C PHE A 44 -3.51 -3.59 -0.34
N GLU A 45 -4.24 -3.20 -1.40
CA GLU A 45 -5.11 -4.13 -2.15
C GLU A 45 -4.32 -5.34 -2.66
N VAL A 46 -3.15 -5.11 -3.25
CA VAL A 46 -2.27 -6.18 -3.77
C VAL A 46 -1.82 -7.10 -2.64
N ILE A 47 -1.36 -6.55 -1.51
CA ILE A 47 -0.97 -7.33 -0.33
C ILE A 47 -2.15 -8.18 0.15
N TRP A 48 -3.35 -7.58 0.26
CA TRP A 48 -4.55 -8.26 0.73
C TRP A 48 -4.98 -9.42 -0.18
N GLN A 49 -4.95 -9.22 -1.49
CA GLN A 49 -5.33 -10.24 -2.47
C GLN A 49 -4.38 -11.44 -2.49
N ASN A 50 -3.09 -11.22 -2.19
CA ASN A 50 -2.05 -12.27 -2.20
C ASN A 50 -1.76 -12.86 -0.81
N ALA A 51 -2.36 -12.32 0.24
CA ALA A 51 -2.13 -12.78 1.62
C ALA A 51 -2.95 -14.05 1.95
N SER A 52 -2.36 -14.90 2.79
CA SER A 52 -3.07 -16.00 3.44
C SER A 52 -4.10 -15.47 4.45
N GLU A 53 -5.08 -16.30 4.82
CA GLU A 53 -6.07 -15.95 5.83
C GLU A 53 -5.44 -15.60 7.20
N ALA A 54 -4.33 -16.26 7.56
CA ALA A 54 -3.57 -15.93 8.76
C ALA A 54 -2.99 -14.52 8.69
N ASN A 55 -2.35 -14.16 7.56
CA ASN A 55 -1.76 -12.84 7.35
C ASN A 55 -2.84 -11.74 7.29
N LYS A 56 -3.99 -12.00 6.66
CA LYS A 56 -5.15 -11.09 6.67
C LYS A 56 -5.64 -10.82 8.08
N LYS A 57 -5.75 -11.86 8.92
CA LYS A 57 -6.14 -11.70 10.33
C LYS A 57 -5.13 -10.87 11.10
N GLU A 58 -3.83 -11.09 10.91
CA GLU A 58 -2.78 -10.28 11.53
C GLU A 58 -2.85 -8.81 11.08
N MET A 59 -3.01 -8.56 9.77
CA MET A 59 -3.17 -7.22 9.23
C MET A 59 -4.38 -6.50 9.86
N LEU A 60 -5.53 -7.16 9.96
CA LEU A 60 -6.72 -6.60 10.62
C LEU A 60 -6.47 -6.28 12.09
N GLN A 61 -5.77 -7.14 12.82
CA GLN A 61 -5.42 -6.88 14.23
C GLN A 61 -4.51 -5.65 14.37
N ARG A 62 -3.49 -5.53 13.52
CA ARG A 62 -2.58 -4.37 13.50
C ARG A 62 -3.31 -3.09 13.13
N LEU A 63 -4.16 -3.15 12.10
CA LEU A 63 -4.95 -2.01 11.64
C LEU A 63 -5.93 -1.54 12.72
N ALA A 64 -6.69 -2.46 13.30
CA ALA A 64 -7.61 -2.15 14.39
C ALA A 64 -6.87 -1.52 15.58
N GLY A 65 -5.74 -2.09 16.01
CA GLY A 65 -4.93 -1.53 17.09
C GLY A 65 -4.36 -0.14 16.80
N GLY A 66 -4.06 0.18 15.54
CA GLY A 66 -3.58 1.50 15.12
C GLY A 66 -4.66 2.57 15.07
N LEU A 67 -5.91 2.20 14.74
CA LEU A 67 -7.05 3.10 14.65
C LEU A 67 -7.68 3.46 16.00
N THR A 68 -7.44 2.65 17.04
CA THR A 68 -7.94 2.92 18.40
C THR A 68 -7.03 3.85 19.21
N ARG A 69 -6.20 4.67 18.56
CA ARG A 69 -5.33 5.66 19.21
C ARG A 69 -5.97 7.04 19.24
#